data_AF-A0A6G7Y2K1-F1
#
_entry.id   AF-A0A6G7Y2K1-F1
#
_cell.length_a   1.000
_cell.length_b   1.000
_cell.length_c   1.000
_cell.angle_alpha   90.00
_cell.angle_beta   90.00
_cell.angle_gamma   90.00
#
_symmetry.space_group_name_H-M   'P 1'
#
loop_
_entity.id
_entity.type
_entity.pdbx_description
1 polymer ?
#
loop_
_entity_poly.entity_id
_entity_poly.type
_entity_poly.pdbx_seq_one_letter_code
_entity_poly.pdbx_strand_id
1 'polypeptide(L)'
;MTYKIKNENAHVVEVENERGEIVNITLDVTDIARLDGLFALQDSFATSSANIERRTKKAEKEYADERVLTRQLLRITREELSVVNKNIDELLGEGTYQKIFLGSMSPAKYKVFFDMLEKEFEPAMKKAQEEMTEWDAKYSVEKDDDVL
;
A
#
# COMPACT_ATOMS: atom_id res chain seq x y z
N MET A 1 -36.32 -3.58 17.25
CA MET A 1 -36.04 -3.01 15.92
C MET A 1 -34.54 -2.99 15.74
N THR A 2 -34.02 -3.69 14.73
CA THR A 2 -32.58 -3.77 14.48
C THR A 2 -32.28 -2.89 13.27
N TYR A 3 -31.61 -1.76 13.51
CA TYR A 3 -31.17 -0.89 12.42
C TYR A 3 -30.02 -1.59 11.68
N LYS A 4 -30.18 -1.79 10.37
CA LYS A 4 -29.06 -2.15 9.48
C LYS A 4 -28.48 -0.87 8.93
N ILE A 5 -27.34 -0.46 9.44
CA ILE A 5 -26.53 0.60 8.82
C ILE A 5 -25.84 -0.05 7.61
N LYS A 6 -26.17 0.42 6.41
CA LYS A 6 -25.44 0.10 5.18
C LYS A 6 -24.50 1.27 4.92
N ASN A 7 -23.20 1.01 4.82
CA ASN A 7 -22.27 2.01 4.32
C ASN A 7 -22.27 1.94 2.79
N GLU A 8 -22.80 2.97 2.14
CA GLU A 8 -22.89 3.07 0.67
C GLU A 8 -21.56 3.50 0.02
N ASN A 9 -20.56 3.88 0.82
CA ASN A 9 -19.27 4.41 0.36
C ASN A 9 -18.12 3.37 0.42
N ALA A 10 -18.46 2.11 0.66
CA ALA A 10 -17.49 1.02 0.61
C ALA A 10 -17.14 0.70 -0.85
N HIS A 11 -15.92 1.05 -1.27
CA HIS A 11 -15.32 0.60 -2.52
C HIS A 11 -14.80 -0.81 -2.34
N VAL A 12 -15.21 -1.74 -3.19
CA VAL A 12 -14.75 -3.13 -3.14
C VAL A 12 -13.74 -3.32 -4.27
N VAL A 13 -12.50 -3.63 -3.91
CA VAL A 13 -11.46 -4.02 -4.86
C VAL A 13 -11.43 -5.53 -4.92
N GLU A 14 -11.60 -6.08 -6.12
CA GLU A 14 -11.51 -7.51 -6.37
C GLU A 14 -10.12 -7.84 -6.90
N VAL A 15 -9.40 -8.72 -6.19
CA VAL A 15 -8.05 -9.14 -6.56
C VAL A 15 -8.05 -10.64 -6.81
N GLU A 16 -7.84 -11.04 -8.05
CA GLU A 16 -7.65 -12.44 -8.40
C GLU A 16 -6.21 -12.86 -8.07
N ASN A 17 -6.06 -13.85 -7.18
CA ASN A 17 -4.74 -14.40 -6.85
C ASN A 17 -4.30 -15.44 -7.90
N GLU A 18 -3.07 -15.98 -7.75
CA GLU A 18 -2.52 -16.93 -8.71
C GLU A 18 -3.25 -18.28 -8.81
N ARG A 19 -4.17 -18.56 -7.87
CA ARG A 19 -5.03 -19.74 -7.90
C ARG A 19 -6.36 -19.48 -8.60
N GLY A 20 -6.57 -18.26 -9.10
CA GLY A 20 -7.85 -17.82 -9.65
C GLY A 20 -8.90 -17.55 -8.56
N GLU A 21 -8.48 -17.43 -7.28
CA GLU A 21 -9.39 -17.10 -6.20
C GLU A 21 -9.55 -15.59 -6.12
N ILE A 22 -10.80 -15.12 -6.07
CA ILE A 22 -11.11 -13.70 -5.92
C ILE A 22 -11.05 -13.32 -4.45
N VAL A 23 -10.17 -12.38 -4.13
CA VAL A 23 -10.03 -11.77 -2.82
C VAL A 23 -10.69 -10.39 -2.86
N ASN A 24 -11.78 -10.24 -2.10
CA ASN A 24 -12.49 -8.97 -2.00
C ASN A 24 -11.91 -8.15 -0.85
N ILE A 25 -11.36 -6.99 -1.20
CA ILE A 25 -10.84 -6.00 -0.26
C ILE A 25 -11.89 -4.89 -0.17
N THR A 26 -12.51 -4.76 1.00
CA THR A 26 -13.49 -3.69 1.22
C THR A 26 -12.77 -2.47 1.79
N LEU A 27 -12.71 -1.42 0.99
CA LEU A 27 -12.14 -0.14 1.33
C LEU A 27 -13.26 0.87 1.51
N ASP A 28 -13.51 1.26 2.75
CA ASP A 28 -14.42 2.37 3.04
C ASP A 28 -13.65 3.67 2.78
N VAL A 29 -13.88 4.29 1.62
CA VAL A 29 -13.10 5.44 1.08
C VAL A 29 -13.70 6.77 1.52
N THR A 30 -14.39 6.77 2.66
CA THR A 30 -15.10 7.95 3.19
C THR A 30 -14.18 9.06 3.68
N ASP A 31 -12.88 8.80 3.86
CA ASP A 31 -11.93 9.74 4.46
C ASP A 31 -10.60 9.85 3.67
N ILE A 32 -10.13 11.08 3.50
CA ILE A 32 -8.78 11.45 3.01
C ILE A 32 -7.68 10.67 3.78
N ALA A 33 -7.87 10.46 5.09
CA ALA A 33 -6.94 9.74 5.95
C ALA A 33 -6.64 8.30 5.49
N ARG A 34 -7.57 7.67 4.75
CA ARG A 34 -7.33 6.32 4.21
C ARG A 34 -6.65 6.32 2.85
N LEU A 35 -6.78 7.40 2.08
CA LEU A 35 -5.94 7.62 0.89
C LEU A 35 -4.48 7.83 1.32
N ASP A 36 -4.24 8.60 2.38
CA ASP A 36 -2.90 8.74 2.99
C ASP A 36 -2.32 7.38 3.43
N GLY A 37 -3.17 6.49 3.98
CA GLY A 37 -2.78 5.12 4.32
C GLY A 37 -2.33 4.29 3.11
N LEU A 38 -3.00 4.44 1.96
CA LEU A 38 -2.63 3.77 0.71
C LEU A 38 -1.30 4.30 0.15
N PHE A 39 -1.08 5.62 0.19
CA PHE A 39 0.21 6.20 -0.21
C PHE A 39 1.35 5.76 0.71
N ALA A 40 1.12 5.79 2.03
CA ALA A 40 2.10 5.29 2.99
C ALA A 40 2.45 3.81 2.74
N LEU A 41 1.49 3.01 2.30
CA LEU A 41 1.72 1.62 1.93
C LEU A 41 2.56 1.49 0.66
N GLN A 42 2.31 2.31 -0.37
CA GLN A 42 3.11 2.36 -1.61
C GLN A 42 4.54 2.83 -1.34
N ASP A 43 4.72 3.88 -0.54
CA ASP A 43 6.02 4.39 -0.10
C ASP A 43 6.79 3.35 0.73
N SER A 44 6.09 2.62 1.60
CA SER A 44 6.66 1.51 2.35
C SER A 44 7.20 0.42 1.42
N PHE A 45 6.46 0.09 0.35
CA PHE A 45 6.91 -0.90 -0.64
C PHE A 45 8.10 -0.39 -1.45
N ALA A 46 8.08 0.88 -1.88
CA ALA A 46 9.20 1.50 -2.61
C ALA A 46 10.48 1.50 -1.76
N THR A 47 10.37 1.89 -0.48
CA THR A 47 11.48 1.87 0.49
C THR A 47 12.03 0.46 0.69
N SER A 48 11.14 -0.52 0.89
CA SER A 48 11.52 -1.93 1.07
C SER A 48 12.22 -2.47 -0.18
N SER A 49 11.71 -2.14 -1.37
CA SER A 49 12.31 -2.55 -2.65
C SER A 49 13.72 -1.97 -2.84
N ALA A 50 13.91 -0.68 -2.54
CA ALA A 50 15.22 -0.05 -2.58
C ALA A 50 16.21 -0.67 -1.57
N ASN A 51 15.72 -1.03 -0.38
CA ASN A 51 16.52 -1.75 0.62
C ASN A 51 16.92 -3.15 0.15
N ILE A 52 16.00 -3.90 -0.45
CA ILE A 52 16.30 -5.22 -1.05
C ILE A 52 17.42 -5.07 -2.06
N GLU A 53 17.30 -4.14 -3.01
CA GLU A 53 18.31 -3.93 -4.05
C GLU A 53 19.68 -3.57 -3.45
N ARG A 54 19.71 -2.60 -2.53
CA ARG A 54 20.94 -2.15 -1.87
C ARG A 54 21.62 -3.29 -1.10
N ARG A 55 20.86 -4.05 -0.32
CA ARG A 55 21.38 -5.14 0.52
C ARG A 55 21.79 -6.35 -0.32
N THR A 56 21.10 -6.62 -1.43
CA THR A 56 21.46 -7.64 -2.42
C THR A 56 22.81 -7.34 -3.04
N LYS A 57 23.01 -6.13 -3.57
CA LYS A 57 24.31 -5.70 -4.14
C LYS A 57 25.46 -5.79 -3.13
N LYS A 58 25.18 -5.58 -1.85
CA LYS A 58 26.18 -5.77 -0.78
C LYS A 58 26.49 -7.25 -0.56
N ALA A 59 25.46 -8.09 -0.45
CA ALA A 59 25.62 -9.53 -0.24
C ALA A 59 26.40 -10.20 -1.40
N GLU A 60 26.12 -9.82 -2.64
CA GLU A 60 26.84 -10.31 -3.83
C GLU A 60 28.34 -10.00 -3.81
N LYS A 61 28.74 -8.91 -3.15
CA LYS A 61 30.16 -8.54 -2.97
C LYS A 61 30.81 -9.24 -1.79
N GLU A 62 30.02 -9.62 -0.79
CA GLU A 62 30.49 -10.16 0.49
C GLU A 62 30.61 -11.69 0.47
N TYR A 63 29.71 -12.37 -0.24
CA TYR A 63 29.64 -13.83 -0.26
C TYR A 63 30.00 -14.38 -1.64
N ALA A 64 31.13 -15.08 -1.72
CA ALA A 64 31.55 -15.81 -2.92
C ALA A 64 30.89 -17.20 -3.05
N ASP A 65 30.42 -17.78 -1.94
CA ASP A 65 29.69 -19.05 -1.95
C ASP A 65 28.23 -18.83 -2.36
N GLU A 66 27.83 -19.45 -3.48
CA GLU A 66 26.49 -19.30 -4.06
C GLU A 66 25.35 -19.76 -3.15
N ARG A 67 25.56 -20.80 -2.33
CA ARG A 67 24.53 -21.29 -1.41
C ARG A 67 24.35 -20.33 -0.25
N VAL A 68 25.44 -19.79 0.27
CA VAL A 68 25.41 -18.77 1.33
C VAL A 68 24.76 -17.50 0.78
N LEU A 69 25.17 -17.04 -0.41
CA LEU A 69 24.59 -15.89 -1.08
C LEU A 69 23.07 -16.06 -1.26
N THR A 70 22.62 -17.18 -1.84
CA THR A 70 21.20 -17.46 -2.05
C THR A 70 20.39 -17.39 -0.75
N ARG A 71 20.90 -17.98 0.35
CA ARG A 71 20.23 -17.91 1.67
C ARG A 71 20.15 -16.49 2.20
N GLN A 72 21.19 -15.68 2.01
CA GLN A 72 21.19 -14.28 2.43
C GLN A 72 20.21 -13.44 1.61
N LEU A 73 20.15 -13.64 0.29
CA LEU A 73 19.19 -12.96 -0.58
C LEU A 73 17.75 -13.28 -0.17
N LEU A 74 17.43 -14.56 0.05
CA LEU A 74 16.11 -14.98 0.54
C LEU A 74 15.77 -14.35 1.90
N ARG A 75 16.74 -14.28 2.80
CA ARG A 75 16.56 -13.66 4.13
C ARG A 75 16.27 -12.16 4.00
N ILE A 76 17.06 -11.44 3.22
CA ILE A 76 16.87 -10.00 2.97
C ILE A 76 15.48 -9.75 2.41
N THR A 77 15.08 -10.47 1.37
CA THR A 77 13.76 -10.30 0.75
C THR A 77 12.63 -10.61 1.73
N ARG A 78 12.75 -11.66 2.54
CA ARG A 78 11.74 -12.00 3.56
C ARG A 78 11.63 -10.91 4.63
N GLU A 79 12.75 -10.39 5.13
CA GLU A 79 12.77 -9.33 6.14
C GLU A 79 12.04 -8.08 5.62
N GLU A 80 12.39 -7.60 4.42
CA GLU A 80 11.81 -6.38 3.86
C GLU A 80 10.33 -6.57 3.45
N LEU A 81 9.97 -7.70 2.82
CA LEU A 81 8.57 -7.99 2.50
C LEU A 81 7.70 -8.20 3.74
N SER A 82 8.27 -8.64 4.87
CA SER A 82 7.51 -8.78 6.11
C SER A 82 7.00 -7.44 6.64
N VAL A 83 7.75 -6.36 6.45
CA VAL A 83 7.34 -5.00 6.79
C VAL A 83 6.14 -4.58 5.93
N VAL A 84 6.24 -4.81 4.61
CA VAL A 84 5.15 -4.53 3.67
C VAL A 84 3.91 -5.35 4.03
N ASN A 85 4.04 -6.64 4.27
CA ASN A 85 2.94 -7.53 4.64
C ASN A 85 2.20 -7.06 5.90
N LYS A 86 2.94 -6.59 6.91
CA LYS A 86 2.37 -6.04 8.12
C LYS A 86 1.54 -4.78 7.81
N ASN A 87 2.08 -3.87 7.01
CA ASN A 87 1.37 -2.64 6.64
C ASN A 87 0.12 -2.93 5.78
N ILE A 88 0.18 -3.96 4.91
CA ILE A 88 -0.98 -4.44 4.15
C ILE A 88 -2.07 -4.91 5.10
N ASP A 89 -1.74 -5.75 6.09
CA ASP A 89 -2.72 -6.26 7.04
C ASP A 89 -3.26 -5.19 7.98
N GLU A 90 -2.43 -4.23 8.40
CA GLU A 90 -2.87 -3.10 9.23
C GLU A 90 -3.86 -2.21 8.49
N LEU A 91 -3.66 -1.99 7.18
CA LEU A 91 -4.53 -1.11 6.39
C LEU A 91 -5.76 -1.82 5.83
N LEU A 92 -5.59 -3.04 5.31
CA LEU A 92 -6.60 -3.77 4.55
C LEU A 92 -7.30 -4.88 5.36
N GLY A 93 -6.79 -5.17 6.56
CA GLY A 93 -7.32 -6.17 7.47
C GLY A 93 -6.42 -7.41 7.58
N GLU A 94 -6.45 -8.04 8.75
CA GLU A 94 -5.58 -9.17 9.09
C GLU A 94 -5.69 -10.34 8.10
N GLY A 95 -4.53 -10.88 7.69
CA GLY A 95 -4.41 -12.01 6.77
C GLY A 95 -4.70 -11.66 5.31
N THR A 96 -4.87 -10.40 4.96
CA THR A 96 -5.10 -9.95 3.58
C THR A 96 -3.89 -10.21 2.70
N TYR A 97 -2.67 -9.96 3.19
CA TYR A 97 -1.47 -10.25 2.40
C TYR A 97 -1.36 -11.74 2.06
N GLN A 98 -1.74 -12.63 2.99
CA GLN A 98 -1.67 -14.08 2.76
C GLN A 98 -2.63 -14.53 1.67
N LYS A 99 -3.85 -13.95 1.64
CA LYS A 99 -4.86 -14.27 0.64
C LYS A 99 -4.44 -13.80 -0.76
N ILE A 100 -3.87 -12.59 -0.85
CA ILE A 100 -3.46 -11.98 -2.12
C ILE A 100 -2.20 -12.65 -2.66
N PHE A 101 -1.15 -12.75 -1.83
CA PHE A 101 0.18 -13.17 -2.30
C PHE A 101 0.48 -14.64 -2.06
N LEU A 102 -0.34 -15.36 -1.29
CA LEU A 102 -0.16 -16.80 -1.00
C LEU A 102 1.25 -17.14 -0.48
N GLY A 103 1.84 -16.24 0.31
CA GLY A 103 3.20 -16.39 0.85
C GLY A 103 4.31 -16.13 -0.17
N SER A 104 4.01 -15.49 -1.30
CA SER A 104 5.02 -15.15 -2.31
C SER A 104 6.10 -14.23 -1.76
N MET A 105 7.35 -14.53 -2.12
CA MET A 105 8.53 -13.72 -1.84
C MET A 105 9.01 -12.97 -3.10
N SER A 106 8.14 -12.76 -4.10
CA SER A 106 8.51 -12.08 -5.34
C SER A 106 8.16 -10.58 -5.28
N PRO A 107 9.14 -9.67 -5.16
CA PRO A 107 8.85 -8.23 -5.15
C PRO A 107 8.11 -7.75 -6.39
N ALA A 108 8.31 -8.41 -7.53
CA ALA A 108 7.60 -8.08 -8.78
C ALA A 108 6.07 -8.22 -8.65
N LYS A 109 5.58 -9.20 -7.87
CA LYS A 109 4.14 -9.38 -7.66
C LYS A 109 3.54 -8.27 -6.79
N TYR A 110 4.28 -7.86 -5.76
CA TYR A 110 3.89 -6.72 -4.92
C TYR A 110 3.84 -5.44 -5.77
N LYS A 111 4.83 -5.24 -6.65
CA LYS A 111 4.82 -4.11 -7.58
C LYS A 111 3.58 -4.11 -8.46
N VAL A 112 3.25 -5.23 -9.11
CA VAL A 112 2.05 -5.33 -9.96
C VAL A 112 0.78 -5.02 -9.17
N PHE A 113 0.67 -5.55 -7.95
CA PHE A 113 -0.46 -5.27 -7.06
C PHE A 113 -0.58 -3.77 -6.73
N PHE A 114 0.53 -3.11 -6.34
CA PHE A 114 0.50 -1.68 -6.04
C PHE A 114 0.23 -0.82 -7.28
N ASP A 115 0.80 -1.16 -8.44
CA ASP A 115 0.51 -0.48 -9.71
C ASP A 115 -1.00 -0.61 -10.09
N MET A 116 -1.64 -1.73 -9.75
CA MET A 116 -3.07 -1.96 -9.97
C MET A 116 -3.94 -1.17 -8.99
N LEU A 117 -3.58 -1.19 -7.70
CA LEU A 117 -4.27 -0.39 -6.68
C LEU A 117 -4.23 1.10 -7.04
N GLU A 118 -3.05 1.63 -7.40
CA GLU A 118 -2.89 3.05 -7.75
C GLU A 118 -3.85 3.47 -8.86
N LYS A 119 -3.97 2.67 -9.93
CA LYS A 119 -4.88 2.93 -11.05
C LYS A 119 -6.35 2.87 -10.65
N GLU A 120 -6.72 1.90 -9.80
CA GLU A 120 -8.08 1.75 -9.32
C GLU A 120 -8.49 2.96 -8.46
N PHE A 121 -7.57 3.51 -7.67
CA PHE A 121 -7.83 4.65 -6.80
C PHE A 121 -7.62 6.01 -7.46
N GLU A 122 -6.98 6.10 -8.62
CA GLU A 122 -6.71 7.36 -9.33
C GLU A 122 -7.93 8.29 -9.44
N PRO A 123 -9.15 7.81 -9.81
CA PRO A 123 -10.32 8.68 -9.87
C PRO A 123 -10.77 9.18 -8.50
N ALA A 124 -10.73 8.32 -7.48
CA ALA A 124 -11.10 8.68 -6.11
C ALA A 124 -10.10 9.68 -5.51
N MET A 125 -8.80 9.52 -5.82
CA MET A 125 -7.74 10.44 -5.42
C MET A 125 -7.94 11.83 -6.02
N LYS A 126 -8.24 11.90 -7.33
CA LYS A 126 -8.50 13.18 -8.00
C LYS A 126 -9.69 13.91 -7.37
N LYS A 127 -10.78 13.19 -7.08
CA LYS A 127 -11.96 13.76 -6.43
C LYS A 127 -11.65 14.28 -5.03
N ALA A 128 -10.89 13.52 -4.23
CA ALA A 128 -10.49 13.94 -2.89
C ALA A 128 -9.59 15.20 -2.93
N GLN A 129 -8.68 15.29 -3.89
CA GLN A 129 -7.84 16.49 -4.10
C GLN A 129 -8.66 17.72 -4.50
N GLU A 130 -9.66 17.55 -5.37
CA GLU A 130 -10.59 18.62 -5.74
C GLU A 130 -11.37 19.11 -4.51
N GLU A 131 -11.92 18.19 -3.71
CA GLU A 131 -12.62 18.53 -2.46
C GLU A 131 -11.71 19.23 -1.43
N MET A 132 -10.47 18.77 -1.25
CA MET A 132 -9.49 19.45 -0.38
C MET A 132 -9.19 20.87 -0.87
N THR A 133 -8.98 21.05 -2.18
CA THR A 133 -8.71 22.37 -2.77
C THR A 133 -9.90 23.31 -2.59
N GLU A 134 -11.13 22.81 -2.75
CA GLU A 134 -12.35 23.58 -2.49
C GLU A 134 -12.50 23.96 -1.02
N TRP A 135 -12.18 23.05 -0.10
CA TRP A 135 -12.16 23.34 1.33
C TRP A 135 -11.10 24.38 1.68
N ASP A 136 -9.88 24.24 1.19
CA ASP A 136 -8.81 25.21 1.38
C ASP A 136 -9.17 26.57 0.78
N ALA A 137 -9.84 26.62 -0.38
CA ALA A 137 -10.32 27.87 -0.97
C ALA A 137 -11.48 28.49 -0.18
N LYS A 138 -12.34 27.68 0.45
CA LYS A 138 -13.49 28.14 1.22
C LYS A 138 -13.14 28.59 2.64
N TYR A 139 -12.12 27.97 3.23
CA TYR A 139 -11.68 28.20 4.60
C TYR A 139 -10.28 28.79 4.69
N SER A 140 -9.69 29.24 3.57
CA SER A 140 -8.53 30.12 3.59
C SER A 140 -8.97 31.42 4.23
N VAL A 141 -8.65 31.54 5.51
CA VAL A 141 -8.69 32.82 6.22
C VAL A 141 -7.69 33.70 5.50
N GLU A 142 -8.16 34.76 4.84
CA GLU A 142 -7.29 35.86 4.44
C GLU A 142 -6.51 36.25 5.70
N LYS A 143 -5.20 36.01 5.69
CA LYS A 143 -4.34 36.66 6.67
C LYS A 143 -4.43 38.14 6.33
N ASP A 144 -5.29 38.86 7.03
CA ASP A 144 -5.18 40.31 7.15
C ASP A 144 -3.77 40.57 7.68
N ASP A 145 -2.85 40.92 6.78
CA ASP A 145 -1.55 41.50 7.07
C ASP A 145 -1.71 42.95 7.59
N ASP A 146 -2.69 43.17 8.49
CA ASP A 146 -2.96 44.44 9.14
C ASP A 146 -3.07 44.22 10.66
N VAL A 147 -1.92 43.95 11.28
CA VAL A 147 -1.71 44.31 12.69
C VAL A 147 -0.48 45.21 12.76
N LEU A 148 -0.81 46.51 12.85
CA LEU A 148 -0.02 47.71 13.13
C LEU A 148 1.23 47.52 14.01
#